data_AF-A0A6I1VWM0-F1
#
_entry.id   AF-A0A6I1VWM0-F1
#
_cell.length_a   1.000
_cell.length_b   1.000
_cell.length_c   1.000
_cell.angle_alpha   90.00
_cell.angle_beta   90.00
_cell.angle_gamma   90.00
#
_symmetry.space_group_name_H-M   'P 1'
#
loop_
_entity.id
_entity.type
_entity.pdbx_description
1 polymer ?
#
loop_
_entity_poly.entity_id
_entity_poly.type
_entity_poly.pdbx_seq_one_letter_code
_entity_poly.pdbx_strand_id
1 'polypeptide(L)'
;AVGEVHARPHLLLQAPRGILQLSFMTEGDQARDQMAMSELSHRFGVAEPDHATPLHGVTWDEGDLHCEKHTEFSTYLWCASLDSKTGEPCGEN
;
A
#
# COMPACT_ATOMS: atom_id res chain seq x y z
N ALA A 1 -11.63 16.36 -10.01
CA ALA A 1 -12.36 17.10 -11.07
C ALA A 1 -11.44 17.47 -12.24
N VAL A 2 -11.98 17.91 -13.40
CA VAL A 2 -11.14 18.42 -14.50
C VAL A 2 -10.50 19.74 -14.06
N GLY A 3 -9.17 19.83 -14.11
CA GLY A 3 -8.41 21.03 -13.70
C GLY A 3 -7.99 21.08 -12.23
N GLU A 4 -8.21 20.00 -11.47
CA GLU A 4 -7.84 19.90 -10.07
C GLU A 4 -6.48 19.19 -9.91
N VAL A 5 -5.54 19.80 -9.20
CA VAL A 5 -4.25 19.19 -8.87
C VAL A 5 -4.29 18.74 -7.41
N HIS A 6 -4.35 17.43 -7.19
CA HIS A 6 -4.21 16.86 -5.86
C HIS A 6 -2.73 16.53 -5.61
N ALA A 7 -2.09 17.27 -4.70
CA ALA A 7 -0.81 16.88 -4.13
C ALA A 7 -1.06 16.09 -2.85
N ARG A 8 -0.46 14.89 -2.76
CA ARG A 8 -0.55 14.03 -1.58
C ARG A 8 0.84 13.79 -1.01
N PRO A 9 0.97 13.49 0.30
CA PRO A 9 2.24 13.10 0.89
C PRO A 9 2.83 11.93 0.10
N HIS A 10 4.03 12.11 -0.44
CA HIS A 10 4.74 11.03 -1.11
C HIS A 10 5.59 10.30 -0.10
N LEU A 11 5.66 8.97 -0.22
CA LEU A 11 6.55 8.18 0.60
C LEU A 11 8.01 8.49 0.23
N LEU A 12 8.84 8.81 1.22
CA LEU A 12 10.27 8.96 0.99
C LEU A 12 10.89 7.57 0.83
N LEU A 13 11.49 7.32 -0.33
CA LEU A 13 12.08 6.04 -0.67
C LEU A 13 13.60 6.18 -0.84
N GLN A 14 14.34 5.18 -0.36
CA GLN A 14 15.77 5.04 -0.60
C GLN A 14 16.01 3.96 -1.65
N ALA A 15 16.67 4.31 -2.75
CA ALA A 15 16.97 3.39 -3.84
C ALA A 15 18.11 2.40 -3.48
N PRO A 16 18.17 1.21 -4.10
CA PRO A 16 17.26 0.70 -5.14
C PRO A 16 16.02 0.01 -4.54
N ARG A 17 14.84 0.35 -5.08
CA ARG A 17 13.55 -0.21 -4.66
C ARG A 17 12.65 -0.49 -5.86
N GLY A 18 11.92 -1.59 -5.78
CA GLY A 18 10.84 -1.95 -6.69
C GLY A 18 9.53 -1.44 -6.11
N ILE A 19 8.69 -0.89 -6.97
CA ILE A 19 7.41 -0.31 -6.58
C ILE A 19 6.32 -0.88 -7.49
N LEU A 20 5.26 -1.41 -6.89
CA LEU A 20 4.05 -1.81 -7.57
C LEU A 20 2.87 -1.08 -6.94
N GLN A 21 2.20 -0.24 -7.74
CA GLN A 21 0.98 0.44 -7.31
C GLN A 21 -0.22 -0.14 -8.06
N LEU A 22 -1.21 -0.59 -7.31
CA LEU A 22 -2.50 -1.04 -7.80
C LEU A 22 -3.59 -0.09 -7.34
N SER A 23 -4.65 0.05 -8.13
CA SER A 23 -5.81 0.87 -7.80
C SER A 23 -7.07 0.06 -8.07
N PHE A 24 -7.92 -0.05 -7.06
CA PHE A 24 -9.17 -0.80 -7.15
C PHE A 24 -10.33 0.15 -6.92
N MET A 25 -11.25 0.18 -7.89
CA MET A 25 -12.54 0.84 -7.69
C MET A 25 -13.24 0.21 -6.50
N THR A 26 -13.60 1.03 -5.53
CA THR A 26 -14.36 0.58 -4.34
C THR A 26 -15.82 0.92 -4.48
N GLU A 27 -16.22 1.77 -5.44
CA GLU A 27 -17.60 2.22 -5.65
C GLU A 27 -18.24 2.80 -4.37
N GLY A 28 -17.42 3.27 -3.42
CA GLY A 28 -17.85 3.72 -2.10
C GLY A 28 -18.07 2.61 -1.06
N ASP A 29 -17.82 1.34 -1.37
CA ASP A 29 -17.88 0.21 -0.43
C ASP A 29 -16.61 0.13 0.43
N GLN A 30 -16.57 0.97 1.47
CA GLN A 30 -15.46 1.03 2.41
C GLN A 30 -15.32 -0.26 3.24
N ALA A 31 -16.39 -1.03 3.44
CA ALA A 31 -16.36 -2.26 4.24
C ALA A 31 -15.54 -3.36 3.55
N ARG A 32 -15.65 -3.47 2.23
CA ARG A 32 -14.87 -4.43 1.44
C ARG A 32 -13.37 -4.15 1.51
N ASP A 33 -12.99 -2.88 1.47
CA ASP A 33 -11.60 -2.44 1.58
C ASP A 33 -11.03 -2.71 2.98
N GLN A 34 -11.81 -2.43 4.04
CA GLN A 34 -11.44 -2.78 5.41
C GLN A 34 -11.23 -4.29 5.58
N MET A 35 -12.12 -5.11 5.03
CA MET A 35 -11.99 -6.57 5.07
C MET A 35 -10.75 -7.07 4.34
N ALA A 36 -10.44 -6.52 3.17
CA ALA A 36 -9.21 -6.85 2.43
C ALA A 36 -7.96 -6.47 3.23
N MET A 37 -7.94 -5.30 3.87
CA MET A 37 -6.83 -4.87 4.72
C MET A 37 -6.67 -5.73 5.98
N SER A 38 -7.76 -6.13 6.64
CA SER A 38 -7.71 -7.08 7.76
C SER A 38 -7.19 -8.46 7.33
N GLU A 39 -7.65 -8.97 6.18
CA GLU A 39 -7.16 -10.25 5.63
C GLU A 39 -5.65 -10.19 5.34
N LEU A 40 -5.19 -9.12 4.69
CA LEU A 40 -3.77 -8.91 4.42
C LEU A 40 -2.96 -8.80 5.72
N SER A 41 -3.47 -8.05 6.70
CA SER A 41 -2.79 -7.88 7.99
C SER A 41 -2.63 -9.21 8.72
N HIS A 42 -3.68 -10.02 8.75
CA HIS A 42 -3.64 -11.36 9.30
C HIS A 42 -2.66 -12.27 8.53
N ARG A 43 -2.66 -12.23 7.20
CA ARG A 43 -1.77 -13.04 6.36
C ARG A 43 -0.29 -12.71 6.57
N PHE A 44 0.03 -11.44 6.79
CA PHE A 44 1.40 -10.97 7.04
C PHE A 44 1.76 -10.94 8.53
N GLY A 45 0.86 -11.34 9.43
CA GLY A 45 1.13 -11.37 10.87
C GLY A 45 1.35 -9.99 11.50
N VAL A 46 0.85 -8.92 10.88
CA VAL A 46 0.98 -7.55 11.36
C VAL A 46 -0.27 -7.11 12.14
N ALA A 47 -0.15 -6.04 12.93
CA ALA A 47 -1.28 -5.47 13.65
C ALA A 47 -2.37 -4.99 12.70
N GLU A 48 -3.64 -5.15 13.09
CA GLU A 48 -4.76 -4.65 12.29
C GLU A 48 -4.70 -3.12 12.15
N PRO A 49 -5.05 -2.58 10.97
CA PRO A 49 -5.01 -1.15 10.72
C PRO A 49 -6.19 -0.47 11.42
N ASP A 50 -5.94 0.70 12.01
CA ASP A 50 -7.02 1.55 12.52
C ASP A 50 -7.90 2.01 11.36
N HIS A 51 -9.08 1.39 11.21
CA HIS A 51 -9.99 1.65 10.10
C HIS A 51 -10.55 3.09 10.05
N ALA A 52 -10.33 3.91 11.08
CA ALA A 52 -10.72 5.32 11.10
C ALA A 52 -9.73 6.22 10.33
N THR A 53 -8.51 5.76 10.03
CA THR A 53 -7.53 6.55 9.26
C THR A 53 -7.70 6.36 7.75
N PRO A 54 -7.58 7.41 6.94
CA PRO A 54 -7.59 7.28 5.46
C PRO A 54 -6.27 6.72 4.90
N LEU A 55 -5.21 6.72 5.71
CA LEU A 55 -3.90 6.15 5.40
C LEU A 55 -3.67 4.94 6.29
N HIS A 56 -3.42 3.78 5.69
CA HIS A 56 -3.01 2.58 6.39
C HIS A 56 -1.65 2.14 5.88
N GLY A 57 -0.69 1.97 6.79
CA GLY A 57 0.61 1.38 6.48
C GLY A 57 0.71 0.02 7.15
N VAL A 58 1.13 -0.98 6.39
CA VAL A 58 1.50 -2.30 6.86
C VAL A 58 2.97 -2.49 6.46
N THR A 59 3.86 -2.58 7.44
CA THR A 59 5.29 -2.84 7.22
C THR A 59 5.66 -4.19 7.82
N TRP A 60 6.47 -4.96 7.09
CA TRP A 60 7.10 -6.19 7.57
C TRP A 60 8.56 -6.26 7.09
N ASP A 61 9.29 -7.31 7.47
CA ASP A 61 10.76 -7.36 7.35
C ASP A 61 11.28 -7.22 5.92
N GLU A 62 10.55 -7.72 4.92
CA GLU A 62 10.96 -7.75 3.51
C GLU A 62 10.31 -6.66 2.64
N GLY A 63 9.33 -5.92 3.16
CA GLY A 63 8.59 -4.95 2.35
C GLY A 63 7.58 -4.10 3.11
N ASP A 64 7.12 -3.07 2.39
CA ASP A 64 6.14 -2.12 2.88
C ASP A 64 4.92 -2.16 1.96
N LEU A 65 3.72 -2.29 2.55
CA LEU A 65 2.44 -2.06 1.90
C LEU A 65 1.82 -0.79 2.45
N HIS A 66 1.59 0.19 1.58
CA HIS A 66 0.83 1.38 1.91
C HIS A 66 -0.51 1.34 1.20
N CYS A 67 -1.59 1.47 1.97
CA CYS A 67 -2.95 1.63 1.46
C CYS A 67 -3.43 3.07 1.71
N GLU A 68 -3.83 3.76 0.66
CA GLU A 68 -4.50 5.07 0.75
C GLU A 68 -5.94 4.93 0.25
N LYS A 69 -6.89 5.34 1.10
CA LYS A 69 -8.32 5.31 0.82
C LYS A 69 -8.75 6.60 0.15
N HIS A 70 -9.44 6.48 -0.98
CA HIS A 70 -10.14 7.58 -1.64
C HIS A 70 -11.66 7.34 -1.60
N THR A 71 -12.43 8.33 -2.02
CA THR A 71 -13.89 8.23 -2.04
C THR A 71 -14.39 7.17 -3.02
N GLU A 72 -13.72 7.01 -4.16
CA GLU A 72 -14.20 6.15 -5.27
C GLU A 72 -13.34 4.90 -5.48
N PHE A 73 -12.11 4.89 -4.97
CA PHE A 73 -11.14 3.81 -5.13
C PHE A 73 -10.17 3.78 -3.95
N SER A 74 -9.41 2.71 -3.83
CA SER A 74 -8.26 2.61 -2.92
C SER A 74 -7.00 2.33 -3.72
N THR A 75 -5.88 2.85 -3.25
CA THR A 75 -4.56 2.54 -3.81
C THR A 75 -3.78 1.67 -2.86
N TYR A 76 -3.06 0.70 -3.42
CA TYR A 76 -2.21 -0.25 -2.70
C TYR A 76 -0.83 -0.18 -3.31
N LEU A 77 0.14 0.31 -2.53
CA LEU A 77 1.51 0.51 -2.92
C LEU A 77 2.39 -0.53 -2.22
N TRP A 78 2.83 -1.53 -2.97
CA TRP A 78 3.89 -2.43 -2.54
C TRP A 78 5.25 -1.81 -2.84
N CYS A 79 6.12 -1.80 -1.84
CA CYS A 79 7.51 -1.39 -1.98
C CYS A 79 8.44 -2.45 -1.39
N ALA A 80 9.41 -2.89 -2.16
CA ALA A 80 10.42 -3.85 -1.73
C ALA A 80 11.82 -3.33 -2.07
N SER A 81 12.78 -3.63 -1.19
CA SER A 81 14.20 -3.41 -1.51
C SER A 81 14.62 -4.32 -2.66
N LEU A 82 15.48 -3.83 -3.55
CA LEU A 82 16.05 -4.66 -4.61
C LEU A 82 17.50 -4.99 -4.30
N ASP A 83 17.94 -6.18 -4.68
CA ASP A 83 19.36 -6.50 -4.70
C ASP A 83 20.05 -5.60 -5.75
N SER A 84 21.05 -4.87 -5.30
CA SER A 84 21.77 -3.88 -6.13
C SER A 84 22.54 -4.48 -7.33
N LYS A 85 22.79 -5.80 -7.33
CA LYS A 85 23.52 -6.49 -8.39
C LYS A 85 22.59 -7.23 -9.35
N THR A 86 21.54 -7.87 -8.85
CA THR A 86 20.62 -8.67 -9.67
C THR A 86 19.36 -7.91 -10.07
N GLY A 87 18.97 -6.88 -9.31
CA GLY A 87 17.72 -6.14 -9.50
C GLY A 87 16.47 -6.88 -9.00
N GLU A 88 16.63 -8.04 -8.37
CA GLU A 88 15.53 -8.85 -7.85
C GLU A 88 15.02 -8.33 -6.50
N PRO A 89 13.73 -8.48 -6.16
CA PRO A 89 13.22 -8.18 -4.83
C PRO A 89 13.95 -8.96 -3.73
N CYS A 90 14.30 -8.27 -2.65
CA CYS A 90 14.83 -8.89 -1.44
C CYS A 90 13.68 -9.50 -0.63
N GLY A 91 13.82 -10.75 -0.16
CA GLY A 91 12.85 -11.44 0.69
C GLY A 91 12.51 -12.85 0.21
N GLU A 92 11.80 -13.62 1.04
CA GLU A 92 11.24 -14.92 0.66
C GLU A 92 9.82 -14.73 0.07
N ASN A 93 9.46 -15.51 -0.96
CA ASN A 93 8.15 -15.48 -1.62
C ASN A 93 7.11 -16.37 -0.92
#